data_AF-A0A835LLF4-F1
#
_entry.id   AF-A0A835LLF4-F1
#
_cell.length_a   1.000
_cell.length_b   1.000
_cell.length_c   1.000
_cell.angle_alpha   90.00
_cell.angle_beta   90.00
_cell.angle_gamma   90.00
#
_symmetry.space_group_name_H-M   'P 1'
#
loop_
_entity.id
_entity.type
_entity.pdbx_description
1 polymer ?
#
loop_
_entity_poly.entity_id
_entity_poly.type
_entity_poly.pdbx_seq_one_letter_code
_entity_poly.pdbx_strand_id
1 'polypeptide(L)'
;MSSSSGAGKTVCVTGASGYIASWLVKLLLERGYTVKASVRDPNDSRKTEHLRRLPGANDRLHLFKANLVDEGCFDSIINGCEGVFHTASPCFFKAADPQTEIIDPAVKGTLNAFWVVVQKRLL
;
A
#
# COMPACT_ATOMS: atom_id res chain seq x y z
N MET A 1 -5.61 20.39 19.87
CA MET A 1 -5.40 20.13 18.43
C MET A 1 -6.62 19.40 17.91
N SER A 2 -7.40 20.03 17.02
CA SER A 2 -8.53 19.36 16.34
C SER A 2 -7.94 18.28 15.43
N SER A 3 -8.02 17.01 15.84
CA SER A 3 -7.73 15.90 14.94
C SER A 3 -8.88 15.80 13.95
N SER A 4 -8.67 16.15 12.69
CA SER A 4 -9.63 15.79 11.64
C SER A 4 -9.77 14.27 11.62
N SER A 5 -10.97 13.78 11.93
CA SER A 5 -11.26 12.35 11.91
C SER A 5 -11.25 11.86 10.45
N GLY A 6 -10.60 10.72 10.19
CA GLY A 6 -10.63 10.04 8.91
C GLY A 6 -11.88 9.19 8.68
N ALA A 7 -12.88 9.28 9.56
CA ALA A 7 -14.09 8.48 9.45
C ALA A 7 -14.80 8.71 8.11
N GLY A 8 -15.22 7.60 7.48
CA GLY A 8 -15.85 7.62 6.15
C GLY A 8 -14.88 7.77 4.98
N LYS A 9 -13.59 8.00 5.24
CA LYS A 9 -12.57 8.18 4.20
C LYS A 9 -11.82 6.90 3.91
N THR A 10 -11.58 6.64 2.62
CA THR A 10 -10.82 5.46 2.17
C THR A 10 -9.47 5.89 1.61
N VAL A 11 -8.40 5.24 2.03
CA VAL A 11 -7.03 5.49 1.55
C VAL A 11 -6.36 4.19 1.11
N CYS A 12 -5.44 4.30 0.16
CA CYS A 12 -4.60 3.20 -0.30
C CYS A 12 -3.21 3.28 0.33
N VAL A 13 -2.69 2.15 0.83
CA VAL A 13 -1.30 2.02 1.28
C VAL A 13 -0.65 0.87 0.52
N THR A 14 0.42 1.13 -0.23
CA THR A 14 1.11 0.07 -0.99
C THR A 14 2.25 -0.55 -0.19
N GLY A 15 2.45 -1.87 -0.33
CA GLY A 15 3.54 -2.55 0.39
C GLY A 15 3.33 -2.58 1.90
N ALA A 16 2.08 -2.76 2.34
CA ALA A 16 1.62 -2.62 3.71
C ALA A 16 2.37 -3.50 4.72
N SER A 17 2.91 -4.64 4.29
CA SER A 17 3.70 -5.54 5.14
C SER A 17 5.11 -5.01 5.46
N GLY A 18 5.50 -3.86 4.90
CA GLY A 18 6.78 -3.20 5.17
C GLY A 18 6.81 -2.53 6.53
N TYR A 19 8.01 -2.27 7.03
CA TYR A 19 8.21 -1.70 8.38
C TYR A 19 7.46 -0.38 8.57
N ILE A 20 7.77 0.64 7.76
CA ILE A 20 7.11 1.96 7.83
C ILE A 20 5.61 1.85 7.49
N ALA A 21 5.28 1.04 6.48
CA ALA A 21 3.92 0.90 5.98
C ALA A 21 2.97 0.31 7.06
N SER A 22 3.42 -0.68 7.83
CA SER A 22 2.62 -1.29 8.89
C SER A 22 2.24 -0.30 10.00
N TRP A 23 3.18 0.58 10.38
CA TRP A 23 2.92 1.68 11.33
C TRP A 23 1.97 2.73 10.74
N LEU A 24 2.13 3.07 9.47
CA LEU A 24 1.21 3.97 8.78
C LEU A 24 -0.23 3.39 8.77
N VAL A 25 -0.39 2.11 8.44
CA VAL A 25 -1.69 1.43 8.48
C VAL A 25 -2.30 1.50 9.88
N LYS A 26 -1.52 1.21 10.93
CA LYS A 26 -1.97 1.33 12.33
C LYS A 26 -2.50 2.74 12.63
N LEU A 27 -1.73 3.77 12.30
CA LEU A 27 -2.10 5.17 12.57
C LEU A 27 -3.31 5.63 11.76
N LEU A 28 -3.50 5.12 10.55
CA LEU A 28 -4.67 5.41 9.72
C LEU A 28 -5.94 4.76 10.30
N LEU A 29 -5.86 3.49 10.72
CA LEU A 29 -6.96 2.80 11.39
C LEU A 29 -7.35 3.50 12.70
N GLU A 30 -6.37 3.88 13.53
CA GLU A 30 -6.59 4.64 14.77
C GLU A 30 -7.29 5.98 14.53
N ARG A 31 -7.04 6.62 13.38
CA ARG A 31 -7.65 7.91 13.02
C ARG A 31 -9.02 7.84 12.37
N GLY A 32 -9.56 6.65 12.09
CA GLY A 32 -10.90 6.55 11.50
C GLY A 32 -10.96 5.95 10.10
N TYR A 33 -9.83 5.86 9.39
CA TYR A 33 -9.80 5.56 7.95
C TYR A 33 -10.13 4.09 7.65
N THR A 34 -10.75 3.86 6.50
CA THR A 34 -10.74 2.58 5.80
C THR A 34 -9.47 2.48 4.97
N VAL A 35 -8.70 1.40 5.16
CA VAL A 35 -7.40 1.21 4.53
C VAL A 35 -7.46 0.05 3.55
N LYS A 36 -7.27 0.37 2.26
CA LYS A 36 -6.97 -0.62 1.23
C LYS A 36 -5.45 -0.79 1.17
N ALA A 37 -4.97 -1.95 1.60
CA ALA A 37 -3.55 -2.20 1.79
C ALA A 37 -3.05 -3.25 0.80
N SER A 38 -2.05 -2.92 -0.02
CA SER A 38 -1.47 -3.87 -0.95
C SER A 38 -0.34 -4.68 -0.30
N VAL A 39 -0.32 -5.98 -0.55
CA VAL A 39 0.74 -6.92 -0.15
C VAL A 39 1.01 -7.89 -1.31
N ARG A 40 2.18 -8.53 -1.33
CA ARG A 40 2.52 -9.49 -2.40
C ARG A 40 1.63 -10.73 -2.38
N ASP A 41 1.30 -11.22 -1.19
CA ASP A 41 0.38 -12.34 -0.99
C ASP A 41 -0.46 -12.11 0.29
N PRO A 42 -1.77 -11.84 0.17
CA PRO A 42 -2.68 -11.70 1.31
C PRO A 42 -2.84 -12.96 2.17
N ASN A 43 -2.48 -14.13 1.62
CA ASN A 43 -2.60 -15.42 2.26
C ASN A 43 -1.31 -15.85 3.01
N ASP A 44 -0.19 -15.15 2.80
CA ASP A 44 1.02 -15.39 3.60
C ASP A 44 0.87 -14.76 4.99
N SER A 45 0.45 -15.58 5.95
CA SER A 45 0.23 -15.16 7.34
C SER A 45 1.51 -14.57 7.97
N ARG A 46 2.68 -15.10 7.62
CA ARG A 46 3.98 -14.61 8.14
C ARG A 46 4.23 -13.15 7.78
N LYS A 47 3.65 -12.68 6.67
CA LYS A 47 3.79 -11.31 6.17
C LYS A 47 2.59 -10.42 6.49
N THR A 48 1.44 -10.97 6.85
CA THR A 48 0.18 -10.21 6.97
C THR A 48 -0.46 -10.25 8.35
N GLU A 49 -0.10 -11.20 9.21
CA GLU A 49 -0.72 -11.38 10.52
C GLU A 49 -0.58 -10.15 11.41
N HIS A 50 0.59 -9.49 11.38
CA HIS A 50 0.82 -8.26 12.15
C HIS A 50 -0.12 -7.12 11.74
N LEU A 51 -0.59 -7.08 10.49
CA LEU A 51 -1.58 -6.09 10.02
C LEU A 51 -2.98 -6.47 10.47
N ARG A 52 -3.33 -7.77 10.36
CA ARG A 52 -4.66 -8.29 10.74
C ARG A 52 -4.93 -8.16 12.24
N ARG A 53 -3.88 -8.17 13.06
CA ARG A 53 -3.96 -7.99 14.53
C ARG A 53 -4.08 -6.53 14.97
N LEU A 54 -4.03 -5.55 14.07
CA LEU A 54 -4.16 -4.13 14.43
C LEU A 54 -5.58 -3.82 14.90
N PRO A 55 -5.76 -2.94 15.91
CA PRO A 55 -7.08 -2.47 16.31
C PRO A 55 -7.87 -1.87 15.13
N GLY A 56 -9.11 -2.32 14.94
CA GLY A 56 -9.97 -1.89 13.83
C GLY A 56 -9.67 -2.51 12.47
N ALA A 57 -8.68 -3.42 12.37
CA ALA A 57 -8.36 -4.08 11.11
C ALA A 57 -9.49 -4.97 10.59
N ASN A 58 -10.19 -5.69 11.46
CA ASN A 58 -11.31 -6.57 11.07
C ASN A 58 -12.42 -5.83 10.32
N ASP A 59 -12.62 -4.54 10.63
CA ASP A 59 -13.71 -3.75 10.06
C ASP A 59 -13.24 -2.89 8.87
N ARG A 60 -11.99 -2.42 8.91
CA ARG A 60 -11.52 -1.33 8.03
C ARG A 60 -10.22 -1.60 7.29
N LEU A 61 -9.58 -2.75 7.51
CA LEU A 61 -8.41 -3.16 6.73
C LEU A 61 -8.81 -4.16 5.66
N HIS A 62 -8.54 -3.80 4.41
CA HIS A 62 -8.77 -4.68 3.26
C HIS A 62 -7.42 -4.96 2.58
N LEU A 63 -6.95 -6.21 2.65
CA LEU A 63 -5.71 -6.63 2.01
C LEU A 63 -5.95 -7.04 0.56
N PHE A 64 -5.15 -6.48 -0.34
CA PHE A 64 -5.18 -6.77 -1.77
C PHE A 64 -3.84 -7.33 -2.23
N LYS A 65 -3.91 -8.32 -3.13
CA LYS A 65 -2.72 -8.82 -3.81
C LYS A 65 -2.26 -7.80 -4.84
N ALA A 66 -1.02 -7.34 -4.74
CA ALA A 66 -0.37 -6.56 -5.78
C ALA A 66 1.12 -6.84 -5.80
N ASN A 67 1.66 -7.03 -7.00
CA ASN A 67 3.09 -7.07 -7.23
C ASN A 67 3.50 -5.78 -7.95
N LEU A 68 4.48 -5.09 -7.36
CA LEU A 68 4.87 -3.74 -7.73
C LEU A 68 5.23 -3.58 -9.22
N VAL A 69 5.81 -4.62 -9.82
CA VAL A 69 6.29 -4.61 -11.21
C VAL A 69 5.23 -5.02 -12.25
N ASP A 70 4.08 -5.50 -11.80
CA ASP A 70 2.99 -5.93 -12.68
C ASP A 70 2.20 -4.69 -13.11
N GLU A 71 1.97 -4.53 -14.40
CA GLU A 71 1.20 -3.41 -14.95
C GLU A 71 -0.27 -3.48 -14.47
N GLY A 72 -0.86 -2.33 -14.16
CA GLY A 72 -2.24 -2.24 -13.68
C GLY A 72 -2.49 -2.81 -12.28
N CYS A 73 -1.46 -3.24 -11.55
CA CYS A 73 -1.61 -3.93 -10.26
C CYS A 73 -2.26 -3.07 -9.16
N PHE A 74 -2.33 -1.75 -9.34
CA PHE A 74 -2.91 -0.82 -8.36
C PHE A 74 -4.28 -0.27 -8.78
N ASP A 75 -4.78 -0.55 -9.98
CA ASP A 75 -5.96 0.09 -10.58
C ASP A 75 -7.21 -0.07 -9.70
N SER A 76 -7.46 -1.32 -9.28
CA SER A 76 -8.61 -1.70 -8.46
C SER A 76 -8.47 -1.22 -7.01
N ILE A 77 -7.25 -1.23 -6.47
CA ILE A 77 -6.95 -0.85 -5.08
C ILE A 77 -7.12 0.65 -4.90
N ILE A 78 -6.62 1.46 -5.84
CA ILE A 78 -6.69 2.92 -5.79
C ILE A 78 -8.12 3.42 -6.06
N ASN A 79 -9.02 2.58 -6.58
CA ASN A 79 -10.38 3.00 -6.86
C ASN A 79 -11.20 3.35 -5.61
N GLY A 80 -11.83 4.53 -5.63
CA GLY A 80 -12.56 5.09 -4.49
C GLY A 80 -11.68 5.56 -3.33
N CYS A 81 -10.35 5.65 -3.49
CA CYS A 81 -9.47 6.21 -2.47
C CYS A 81 -9.33 7.74 -2.61
N GLU A 82 -9.43 8.45 -1.49
CA GLU A 82 -9.15 9.90 -1.40
C GLU A 82 -7.65 10.22 -1.39
N GLY A 83 -6.83 9.23 -1.05
CA GLY A 83 -5.38 9.39 -0.99
C GLY A 83 -4.64 8.08 -1.19
N VAL A 84 -3.43 8.17 -1.72
CA VAL A 84 -2.53 7.03 -1.94
C VAL A 84 -1.21 7.30 -1.24
N PHE A 85 -0.81 6.38 -0.37
CA PHE A 85 0.50 6.33 0.25
C PHE A 85 1.33 5.26 -0.45
N HIS A 86 2.26 5.69 -1.31
CA HIS A 86 3.17 4.78 -1.97
C HIS A 86 4.38 4.48 -1.07
N THR A 87 4.37 3.34 -0.39
CA THR A 87 5.47 2.89 0.49
C THR A 87 6.12 1.59 0.03
N ALA A 88 5.58 0.95 -1.01
CA ALA A 88 6.18 -0.25 -1.59
C ALA A 88 7.54 0.08 -2.21
N SER A 89 8.58 -0.63 -1.80
CA SER A 89 9.92 -0.50 -2.36
C SER A 89 10.65 -1.84 -2.32
N PRO A 90 11.42 -2.20 -3.36
CA PRO A 90 12.37 -3.29 -3.27
C PRO A 90 13.51 -2.88 -2.31
N CYS A 91 13.50 -3.44 -1.10
CA CYS A 91 14.54 -3.20 -0.12
C CYS A 91 15.31 -4.49 0.16
N PHE A 92 16.52 -4.58 -0.40
CA PHE A 92 17.46 -5.67 -0.19
C PHE A 92 18.78 -5.12 0.34
N PHE A 93 19.42 -5.82 1.27
CA PHE A 93 20.72 -5.41 1.82
C PHE A 93 21.89 -5.77 0.89
N LYS A 94 21.68 -6.72 -0.04
CA LYS A 94 22.62 -7.17 -1.06
C LYS A 94 21.84 -7.53 -2.32
N ALA A 95 22.39 -7.19 -3.48
CA ALA A 95 21.89 -7.57 -4.80
C ALA A 95 23.08 -8.03 -5.65
N ALA A 96 22.89 -9.07 -6.45
CA ALA A 96 23.91 -9.53 -7.38
C ALA A 96 23.95 -8.60 -8.61
N ASP A 97 22.78 -8.19 -9.08
CA ASP A 97 22.59 -7.16 -10.09
C ASP A 97 21.66 -6.05 -9.53
N PRO A 98 22.22 -4.95 -9.02
CA PRO A 98 21.43 -3.84 -8.50
C PRO A 98 20.49 -3.20 -9.53
N GLN A 99 20.80 -3.28 -10.82
CA GLN A 99 19.97 -2.67 -11.86
C GLN A 99 18.63 -3.42 -11.95
N THR A 100 18.68 -4.72 -12.15
CA THR A 100 17.47 -5.53 -12.35
C THR A 100 16.76 -5.88 -11.04
N GLU A 101 17.48 -5.96 -9.91
CA GLU A 101 16.90 -6.35 -8.61
C GLU A 101 16.39 -5.17 -7.78
N ILE A 102 16.92 -3.96 -7.98
CA ILE A 102 16.58 -2.78 -7.17
C ILE A 102 16.09 -1.61 -8.03
N ILE A 103 16.89 -1.16 -8.99
CA ILE A 103 16.62 0.09 -9.72
C ILE A 103 15.39 -0.05 -10.61
N ASP A 104 15.38 -1.05 -11.49
CA ASP A 104 14.26 -1.32 -12.40
C ASP A 104 12.93 -1.53 -11.66
N PRO A 105 12.84 -2.39 -10.62
CA PRO A 105 11.60 -2.56 -9.89
C PRO A 105 11.19 -1.30 -9.10
N ALA A 106 12.14 -0.50 -8.60
CA ALA A 106 11.82 0.75 -7.91
C ALA A 106 11.23 1.79 -8.87
N VAL A 107 11.85 1.96 -10.05
CA VAL A 107 11.36 2.90 -11.09
C VAL A 107 10.02 2.42 -11.63
N LYS A 108 9.93 1.18 -12.10
CA LYS A 108 8.70 0.62 -12.66
C LYS A 108 7.56 0.64 -11.65
N GLY A 109 7.86 0.28 -10.41
CA GLY A 109 6.92 0.29 -9.31
C GLY A 109 6.32 1.66 -9.01
N THR A 110 7.19 2.66 -8.97
CA THR A 110 6.79 4.06 -8.80
C THR A 110 5.88 4.48 -9.95
N LEU A 111 6.30 4.26 -11.19
CA LEU A 111 5.51 4.60 -12.38
C LEU A 111 4.13 3.91 -12.35
N ASN A 112 4.06 2.62 -12.03
CA ASN A 112 2.80 1.88 -11.90
C ASN A 112 1.85 2.53 -10.87
N ALA A 113 2.36 2.97 -9.72
CA ALA A 113 1.52 3.61 -8.70
C ALA A 113 1.04 5.01 -9.13
N PHE A 114 1.91 5.81 -9.75
CA PHE A 114 1.59 7.18 -10.15
C PHE A 114 0.73 7.25 -11.42
N TRP A 115 0.91 6.33 -12.37
CA TRP A 115 0.13 6.33 -13.61
C TRP A 115 -1.37 6.23 -13.36
N VAL A 116 -1.78 5.38 -12.42
CA VAL A 116 -3.19 5.22 -12.01
C VAL A 116 -3.75 6.51 -11.43
N VAL A 117 -2.96 7.23 -10.63
CA VAL A 117 -3.37 8.50 -10.02
C VAL A 117 -3.51 9.60 -11.07
N VAL A 118 -2.59 9.66 -12.04
CA VAL A 118 -2.61 10.68 -13.11
C VAL A 118 -3.78 10.45 -14.07
N GLN A 119 -4.03 9.23 -14.52
CA GLN A 119 -5.14 8.96 -15.45
C GLN A 119 -6.50 9.31 -14.84
N LYS A 120 -6.70 9.06 -13.54
CA LYS A 120 -7.94 9.43 -12.84
C LYS A 120 -8.19 10.93 -12.68
N ARG A 121 -7.16 11.76 -12.84
CA ARG A 121 -7.31 13.21 -12.81
C ARG A 121 -7.67 13.78 -14.18
N LEU A 122 -7.48 13.00 -15.25
CA LEU A 122 -7.70 13.40 -16.64
C LEU A 122 -9.04 12.90 -17.22
N LEU A 123 -9.77 12.08 -16.46
CA LEU A 123 -11.10 11.56 -16.78
C LEU A 123 -12.11 12.05 -15.74
#